data_AF-A0A2U2RXY4-F1
#
_entry.id   AF-A0A2U2RXY4-F1
#
_cell.length_a   1.000
_cell.length_b   1.000
_cell.length_c   1.000
_cell.angle_alpha   90.00
_cell.angle_beta   90.00
_cell.angle_gamma   90.00
#
_symmetry.space_group_name_H-M   'P 1'
#
loop_
_entity.id
_entity.type
_entity.pdbx_description
1 polymer ?
#
loop_
_entity_poly.entity_id
_entity_poly.type
_entity_poly.pdbx_seq_one_letter_code
_entity_poly.pdbx_strand_id
1 'polypeptide(L)'
;MRIITSAICFSCFYFTCGFSQVKYEKEYRIKENKVPENIKSYLSEISFKNKIKWYKDEALSKYTYEAKTFHDNLNFSIEFDSLGIIEDVEFKIEWKNIPELIKKNIEFYLDSIYQKKKIIKVQIQYTGKPESLINILKDLNQNQRLTRKYEIVLKGKENKKYQMMEFLFSDEGKFEHKATIMIKNTDNLEY
;
A
#
# COMPACT_ATOMS: atom_id res chain seq x y z
N MET A 1 49.63 -1.96 42.42
CA MET A 1 48.53 -2.93 42.21
C MET A 1 47.34 -2.16 41.65
N ARG A 2 47.16 -2.14 40.32
CA ARG A 2 46.08 -1.42 39.64
C ARG A 2 45.08 -2.46 39.14
N ILE A 3 43.85 -2.40 39.64
CA ILE A 3 42.76 -3.28 39.25
C ILE A 3 42.24 -2.79 37.90
N ILE A 4 42.39 -3.61 36.86
CA ILE A 4 41.75 -3.41 35.56
C ILE A 4 40.41 -4.14 35.63
N THR A 5 39.31 -3.41 35.80
CA THR A 5 37.96 -3.96 35.59
C THR A 5 37.61 -3.82 34.12
N SER A 6 37.72 -4.93 33.39
CA SER A 6 37.30 -5.05 32.00
C SER A 6 35.77 -5.13 31.95
N ALA A 7 35.11 -4.11 31.40
CA ALA A 7 33.67 -4.12 31.17
C ALA A 7 33.37 -4.81 29.83
N ILE A 8 32.93 -6.07 29.89
CA ILE A 8 32.45 -6.82 28.73
C ILE A 8 31.03 -6.35 28.42
N CYS A 9 30.88 -5.56 27.36
CA CYS A 9 29.59 -5.12 26.85
C CYS A 9 28.99 -6.27 26.02
N PHE A 10 28.08 -7.05 26.62
CA PHE A 10 27.36 -8.13 25.95
C PHE A 10 26.25 -7.50 25.08
N SER A 11 26.55 -7.25 23.81
CA SER A 11 25.57 -6.82 22.82
C SER A 11 24.67 -8.02 22.47
N CYS A 12 23.50 -8.10 23.13
CA CYS A 12 22.43 -9.00 22.72
C CYS A 12 21.84 -8.48 21.40
N PHE A 13 22.23 -9.10 20.28
CA PHE A 13 21.52 -9.01 19.01
C PHE A 13 20.14 -9.65 19.20
N TYR A 14 19.13 -8.82 19.47
CA TYR A 14 17.74 -9.23 19.41
C TYR A 14 17.35 -9.47 17.95
N PHE A 15 17.49 -10.72 17.50
CA PHE A 15 16.83 -11.18 16.27
C PHE A 15 15.32 -11.20 16.53
N THR A 16 14.63 -10.14 16.14
CA THR A 16 13.18 -10.13 16.10
C THR A 16 12.76 -10.85 14.82
N CYS A 17 12.33 -12.11 14.95
CA CYS A 17 11.59 -12.77 13.88
C CYS A 17 10.20 -12.10 13.78
N GLY A 18 10.06 -11.15 12.85
CA GLY A 18 8.77 -10.56 12.53
C GLY A 18 7.87 -11.59 11.85
N PHE A 19 6.75 -11.94 12.48
CA PHE A 19 5.69 -12.68 11.81
C PHE A 19 5.11 -11.79 10.70
N SER A 20 5.29 -12.18 9.44
CA SER A 20 4.66 -11.50 8.31
C SER A 20 3.17 -11.77 8.33
N GLN A 21 2.35 -10.72 8.22
CA GLN A 21 0.91 -10.89 8.05
C GLN A 21 0.62 -11.47 6.68
N VAL A 22 -0.43 -12.27 6.55
CA VAL A 22 -0.88 -12.82 5.28
C VAL A 22 -2.19 -12.12 4.90
N LYS A 23 -2.19 -11.45 3.74
CA LYS A 23 -3.34 -10.74 3.18
C LYS A 23 -4.10 -11.72 2.28
N TYR A 24 -5.24 -12.16 2.80
CA TYR A 24 -6.20 -13.02 2.09
C TYR A 24 -7.36 -12.17 1.63
N GLU A 25 -7.34 -11.79 0.37
CA GLU A 25 -8.29 -10.85 -0.21
C GLU A 25 -8.79 -11.36 -1.56
N LYS A 26 -9.95 -10.86 -1.95
CA LYS A 26 -10.60 -11.19 -3.21
C LYS A 26 -11.26 -9.92 -3.73
N GLU A 27 -10.51 -9.20 -4.53
CA GLU A 27 -11.02 -8.09 -5.30
C GLU A 27 -11.86 -8.59 -6.49
N TYR A 28 -13.07 -8.05 -6.66
CA TYR A 28 -13.87 -8.27 -7.85
C TYR A 28 -14.68 -7.05 -8.25
N ARG A 29 -14.91 -6.90 -9.56
CA ARG A 29 -15.63 -5.76 -10.11
C ARG A 29 -17.11 -5.84 -9.78
N ILE A 30 -17.68 -4.72 -9.32
CA ILE A 30 -19.11 -4.58 -9.06
C ILE A 30 -19.73 -3.50 -9.96
N LYS A 31 -21.05 -3.55 -10.12
CA LYS A 31 -21.80 -2.49 -10.80
C LYS A 31 -21.99 -1.32 -9.85
N GLU A 32 -22.03 -0.11 -10.39
CA GLU A 32 -22.23 1.13 -9.62
C GLU A 32 -23.51 1.11 -8.77
N ASN A 33 -24.59 0.49 -9.26
CA ASN A 33 -25.83 0.34 -8.49
C ASN A 33 -25.74 -0.63 -7.30
N LYS A 34 -24.60 -1.29 -7.10
CA LYS A 34 -24.29 -2.11 -5.91
C LYS A 34 -23.41 -1.37 -4.90
N VAL A 35 -22.97 -0.14 -5.22
CA VAL A 35 -22.16 0.70 -4.34
C VAL A 35 -23.10 1.50 -3.42
N PRO A 36 -22.81 1.56 -2.11
CA PRO A 36 -23.54 2.43 -1.18
C PRO A 36 -23.67 3.89 -1.66
N GLU A 37 -24.83 4.50 -1.42
CA GLU A 37 -25.13 5.86 -1.90
C GLU A 37 -24.24 6.93 -1.27
N ASN A 38 -23.84 6.74 -0.01
CA ASN A 38 -22.93 7.66 0.68
C ASN A 38 -21.56 7.72 0.00
N ILE A 39 -21.03 6.59 -0.46
CA ILE A 39 -19.76 6.53 -1.22
C ILE A 39 -19.90 7.28 -2.55
N LYS A 40 -20.99 7.04 -3.28
CA LYS A 40 -21.27 7.73 -4.55
C LYS A 40 -21.40 9.23 -4.36
N SER A 41 -22.08 9.65 -3.30
CA SER A 41 -22.24 11.05 -2.92
C SER A 41 -20.87 11.70 -2.63
N TYR A 42 -19.99 10.98 -1.91
CA TYR A 42 -18.62 11.40 -1.59
C TYR A 42 -17.82 11.81 -2.82
N LEU A 43 -17.96 11.02 -3.90
CA LEU A 43 -17.21 11.20 -5.14
C LEU A 43 -17.93 12.08 -6.18
N SER A 44 -19.21 12.41 -5.96
CA SER A 44 -20.00 13.20 -6.90
C SER A 44 -19.55 14.66 -7.05
N GLU A 45 -18.84 15.19 -6.05
CA GLU A 45 -18.27 16.53 -6.07
C GLU A 45 -17.03 16.65 -6.97
N ILE A 46 -16.49 15.53 -7.45
CA ILE A 46 -15.25 15.49 -8.20
C ILE A 46 -15.57 15.20 -9.67
N SER A 47 -15.15 16.10 -10.55
CA SER A 47 -15.28 15.93 -12.00
C SER A 47 -14.15 15.07 -12.55
N PHE A 48 -14.22 13.76 -12.29
CA PHE A 48 -13.22 12.82 -12.80
C PHE A 48 -13.17 12.81 -14.33
N LYS A 49 -11.95 12.68 -14.87
CA LYS A 49 -11.71 12.62 -16.33
C LYS A 49 -12.32 11.36 -16.95
N ASN A 50 -12.19 10.23 -16.25
CA ASN A 50 -12.72 8.95 -16.68
C ASN A 50 -13.83 8.46 -15.74
N LYS A 51 -14.68 7.55 -16.25
CA LYS A 51 -15.68 6.86 -15.45
C LYS A 51 -15.01 6.00 -14.38
N ILE A 52 -15.58 6.01 -13.18
CA ILE A 52 -15.16 5.18 -12.06
C ILE A 52 -15.46 3.70 -12.36
N LYS A 53 -14.47 2.83 -12.12
CA LYS A 53 -14.65 1.40 -12.04
C LYS A 53 -14.73 1.01 -10.57
N TRP A 54 -15.82 0.36 -10.19
CA TRP A 54 -16.08 -0.03 -8.82
C TRP A 54 -15.68 -1.47 -8.55
N TYR A 55 -15.00 -1.67 -7.44
CA TYR A 55 -14.57 -2.97 -6.95
C TYR A 55 -15.03 -3.16 -5.51
N LYS A 56 -15.14 -4.43 -5.11
CA LYS A 56 -15.31 -4.83 -3.72
C LYS A 56 -14.17 -5.78 -3.40
N ASP A 57 -13.48 -5.53 -2.30
CA ASP A 57 -12.50 -6.47 -1.76
C ASP A 57 -13.07 -7.16 -0.53
N GLU A 58 -12.94 -8.49 -0.46
CA GLU A 58 -13.39 -9.32 0.64
C GLU A 58 -12.19 -10.01 1.29
N ALA A 59 -11.86 -9.55 2.51
CA ALA A 59 -10.93 -10.20 3.41
C ALA A 59 -11.64 -11.23 4.31
N LEU A 60 -10.87 -11.92 5.16
CA LEU A 60 -11.42 -12.95 6.07
C LEU A 60 -12.47 -12.42 7.05
N SER A 61 -12.35 -11.16 7.48
CA SER A 61 -13.19 -10.57 8.54
C SER A 61 -13.84 -9.24 8.16
N LYS A 62 -13.48 -8.66 7.02
CA LYS A 62 -14.01 -7.37 6.55
C LYS A 62 -14.10 -7.34 5.03
N TYR A 63 -14.80 -6.35 4.52
CA TYR A 63 -14.77 -6.02 3.10
C TYR A 63 -14.69 -4.51 2.93
N THR A 64 -14.16 -4.09 1.79
CA THR A 64 -14.02 -2.68 1.40
C THR A 64 -14.67 -2.46 0.03
N TYR A 65 -14.98 -1.21 -0.27
CA TYR A 65 -15.32 -0.76 -1.61
C TYR A 65 -14.17 0.08 -2.14
N GLU A 66 -13.91 -0.04 -3.44
CA GLU A 66 -12.82 0.69 -4.06
C GLU A 66 -13.29 1.33 -5.37
N ALA A 67 -12.98 2.62 -5.52
CA ALA A 67 -13.20 3.38 -6.73
C ALA A 67 -11.87 3.54 -7.48
N LYS A 68 -11.75 2.91 -8.65
CA LYS A 68 -10.59 3.02 -9.52
C LYS A 68 -10.90 3.93 -10.71
N THR A 69 -10.15 5.01 -10.88
CA THR A 69 -10.34 5.94 -12.00
C THR A 69 -9.04 6.59 -12.46
N PHE A 70 -9.04 7.16 -13.66
CA PHE A 70 -7.94 7.97 -14.15
C PHE A 70 -8.34 9.44 -14.12
N HIS A 71 -7.54 10.25 -13.44
CA HIS A 71 -7.76 11.68 -13.24
C HIS A 71 -6.42 12.39 -13.03
N ASP A 72 -6.28 13.63 -13.48
CA ASP A 72 -5.04 14.41 -13.39
C ASP A 72 -3.77 13.65 -13.80
N ASN A 73 -3.89 12.87 -14.88
CA ASN A 73 -2.84 12.02 -15.43
C ASN A 73 -2.34 10.89 -14.50
N LEU A 74 -3.10 10.57 -13.46
CA LEU A 74 -2.80 9.53 -12.48
C LEU A 74 -3.92 8.49 -12.44
N ASN A 75 -3.54 7.24 -12.14
CA ASN A 75 -4.50 6.17 -11.87
C ASN A 75 -4.73 6.14 -10.36
N PHE A 76 -5.90 6.62 -9.94
CA PHE A 76 -6.33 6.62 -8.56
C PHE A 76 -7.03 5.32 -8.18
N SER A 77 -6.74 4.87 -6.96
CA SER A 77 -7.52 3.91 -6.16
C SER A 77 -8.02 4.67 -4.94
N ILE A 78 -9.30 4.60 -4.64
CA ILE A 78 -9.89 5.26 -3.48
C ILE A 78 -10.63 4.19 -2.68
N GLU A 79 -10.12 3.86 -1.51
CA GLU A 79 -10.67 2.81 -0.67
C GLU A 79 -11.65 3.37 0.37
N PHE A 80 -12.74 2.63 0.56
CA PHE A 80 -13.77 2.91 1.55
C PHE A 80 -14.02 1.65 2.36
N ASP A 81 -14.23 1.82 3.66
CA ASP A 81 -14.63 0.74 4.54
C ASP A 81 -16.05 0.22 4.20
N SER A 82 -16.47 -0.84 4.88
CA SER A 82 -17.81 -1.43 4.73
C SER A 82 -18.98 -0.47 5.03
N LEU A 83 -18.73 0.62 5.77
CA LEU A 83 -19.70 1.67 6.11
C LEU A 83 -19.69 2.83 5.10
N GLY A 84 -18.75 2.83 4.15
CA GLY A 84 -18.57 3.86 3.15
C GLY A 84 -17.79 5.08 3.63
N ILE A 85 -16.99 4.94 4.69
CA ILE A 85 -16.03 5.94 5.13
C ILE A 85 -14.73 5.73 4.35
N ILE A 86 -14.21 6.79 3.75
CA ILE A 86 -12.93 6.75 3.02
C ILE A 86 -11.79 6.37 3.98
N GLU A 87 -11.02 5.33 3.62
CA GLU A 87 -9.85 4.87 4.38
C GLU A 87 -8.57 5.51 3.83
N ASP A 88 -8.40 5.49 2.51
CA ASP A 88 -7.25 6.08 1.84
C ASP A 88 -7.54 6.52 0.39
N VAL A 89 -6.56 7.26 -0.15
CA VAL A 89 -6.46 7.58 -1.56
C VAL A 89 -5.06 7.22 -2.03
N GLU A 90 -4.98 6.40 -3.05
CA GLU A 90 -3.73 5.96 -3.65
C GLU A 90 -3.63 6.36 -5.11
N PHE A 91 -2.39 6.54 -5.58
CA PHE A 91 -2.14 6.56 -7.01
C PHE A 91 -0.80 5.98 -7.38
N LYS A 92 -0.76 5.36 -8.57
CA LYS A 92 0.44 4.69 -9.08
C LYS A 92 1.50 5.71 -9.49
N ILE A 93 2.74 5.45 -9.09
CA ILE A 93 3.93 6.16 -9.57
C ILE A 93 4.93 5.17 -10.19
N GLU A 94 5.90 5.69 -10.93
CA GLU A 94 7.05 4.89 -11.35
C GLU A 94 8.11 4.84 -10.24
N TRP A 95 8.83 3.72 -10.13
CA TRP A 95 9.94 3.56 -9.17
C TRP A 95 10.97 4.69 -9.26
N LYS A 96 11.25 5.15 -10.48
CA LYS A 96 12.20 6.24 -10.74
C LYS A 96 11.72 7.62 -10.23
N ASN A 97 10.43 7.76 -9.94
CA ASN A 97 9.82 9.00 -9.46
C ASN A 97 9.79 9.09 -7.93
N ILE A 98 10.22 8.05 -7.20
CA ILE A 98 10.45 8.14 -5.75
C ILE A 98 11.67 9.05 -5.52
N PRO A 99 11.62 10.02 -4.58
CA PRO A 99 12.77 10.85 -4.25
C PRO A 99 13.99 10.01 -3.86
N GLU A 100 15.16 10.39 -4.36
CA GLU A 100 16.37 9.56 -4.31
C GLU A 100 16.78 9.11 -2.90
N LEU A 101 16.65 9.98 -1.89
CA LEU A 101 16.96 9.62 -0.49
C LEU A 101 16.00 8.56 0.06
N ILE A 102 14.70 8.75 -0.17
CA ILE A 102 13.65 7.81 0.26
C ILE A 102 13.84 6.47 -0.46
N LYS A 103 14.05 6.52 -1.77
CA LYS A 103 14.30 5.35 -2.60
C LYS A 103 15.49 4.54 -2.09
N LYS A 104 16.61 5.20 -1.75
CA LYS A 104 17.78 4.54 -1.16
C LYS A 104 17.47 3.84 0.17
N ASN A 105 16.68 4.48 1.05
CA ASN A 105 16.27 3.87 2.32
C ASN A 105 15.43 2.60 2.09
N ILE A 106 14.50 2.66 1.13
CA ILE A 106 13.67 1.52 0.76
C ILE A 106 14.52 0.41 0.11
N GLU A 107 15.42 0.75 -0.81
CA GLU A 107 16.32 -0.21 -1.45
C GLU A 107 17.20 -0.91 -0.42
N PHE A 108 17.81 -0.14 0.50
CA PHE A 108 18.62 -0.68 1.59
C PHE A 108 17.84 -1.70 2.43
N TYR A 109 16.60 -1.38 2.82
CA TYR A 109 15.77 -2.31 3.56
C TYR A 109 15.44 -3.56 2.72
N LEU A 110 14.97 -3.38 1.49
CA LEU A 110 14.56 -4.49 0.63
C LEU A 110 15.73 -5.42 0.23
N ASP A 111 16.94 -4.88 0.06
CA ASP A 111 18.15 -5.66 -0.23
C ASP A 111 18.65 -6.43 0.99
N SER A 112 18.37 -5.96 2.21
CA SER A 112 18.68 -6.71 3.44
C SER A 112 17.85 -8.00 3.57
N ILE A 113 16.65 -8.03 2.97
CA ILE A 113 15.71 -9.17 3.06
C ILE A 113 15.67 -10.04 1.79
N TYR A 114 15.97 -9.48 0.61
CA TYR A 114 15.89 -10.21 -0.66
C TYR A 114 17.15 -10.06 -1.49
N GLN A 115 17.83 -11.19 -1.74
CA GLN A 115 18.93 -11.26 -2.72
C GLN A 115 18.46 -10.98 -4.15
N LYS A 116 17.21 -11.33 -4.48
CA LYS A 116 16.58 -11.10 -5.78
C LYS A 116 15.13 -10.69 -5.58
N LYS A 117 14.76 -9.54 -6.15
CA LYS A 117 13.42 -8.95 -6.09
C LYS A 117 13.04 -8.32 -7.41
N LYS A 118 11.74 -8.31 -7.73
CA LYS A 118 11.18 -7.54 -8.84
C LYS A 118 10.07 -6.64 -8.31
N ILE A 119 10.23 -5.33 -8.47
CA ILE A 119 9.16 -4.37 -8.17
C ILE A 119 8.04 -4.56 -9.20
N ILE A 120 6.81 -4.71 -8.73
CA ILE A 120 5.61 -4.94 -9.56
C ILE A 120 4.75 -3.68 -9.61
N LYS A 121 4.55 -3.04 -8.46
CA LYS A 121 3.68 -1.87 -8.29
C LYS A 121 4.31 -0.93 -7.26
N VAL A 122 4.15 0.36 -7.47
CA VAL A 122 4.51 1.42 -6.53
C VAL A 122 3.36 2.41 -6.51
N GLN A 123 2.85 2.71 -5.32
CA GLN A 123 1.81 3.70 -5.10
C GLN A 123 2.22 4.66 -4.00
N ILE A 124 1.79 5.91 -4.16
CA ILE A 124 1.70 6.82 -3.03
C ILE A 124 0.34 6.58 -2.40
N GLN A 125 0.33 6.28 -1.10
CA GLN A 125 -0.89 6.15 -0.29
C GLN A 125 -1.01 7.39 0.61
N TYR A 126 -2.18 8.03 0.57
CA TYR A 126 -2.56 9.08 1.49
C TYR A 126 -3.62 8.58 2.46
N THR A 127 -3.38 8.81 3.75
CA THR A 127 -4.35 8.57 4.83
C THR A 127 -4.52 9.84 5.65
N GLY A 128 -5.68 10.00 6.29
CA GLY A 128 -5.95 11.15 7.14
C GLY A 128 -7.44 11.42 7.30
N LYS A 129 -7.80 12.69 7.53
CA LYS A 129 -9.21 13.07 7.66
C LYS A 129 -9.93 12.89 6.32
N PRO A 130 -11.18 12.39 6.31
CA PRO A 130 -11.96 12.20 5.09
C PRO A 130 -12.01 13.44 4.18
N GLU A 131 -12.26 14.62 4.73
CA GLU A 131 -12.30 15.89 3.99
C GLU A 131 -10.96 16.21 3.31
N SER A 132 -9.84 15.96 3.99
CA SER A 132 -8.51 16.19 3.43
C SER A 132 -8.20 15.21 2.30
N LEU A 133 -8.66 13.96 2.39
CA LEU A 133 -8.52 12.97 1.32
C LEU A 133 -9.33 13.34 0.07
N ILE A 134 -10.55 13.85 0.24
CA ILE A 134 -11.34 14.36 -0.90
C ILE A 134 -10.65 15.52 -1.59
N ASN A 135 -10.06 16.41 -0.82
CA ASN A 135 -9.39 17.58 -1.37
C ASN A 135 -8.20 17.21 -2.27
N ILE A 136 -7.47 16.11 -2.00
CA ILE A 136 -6.38 15.71 -2.89
C ILE A 136 -6.86 15.21 -4.25
N LEU A 137 -8.09 14.69 -4.30
CA LEU A 137 -8.72 14.27 -5.55
C LEU A 137 -9.15 15.48 -6.40
N LYS A 138 -9.24 16.68 -5.79
CA LYS A 138 -9.54 17.95 -6.48
C LYS A 138 -8.26 18.67 -6.91
N ASP A 139 -7.24 18.67 -6.05
CA ASP A 139 -5.91 19.22 -6.34
C ASP A 139 -4.84 18.59 -5.44
N LEU A 140 -3.91 17.84 -6.03
CA LEU A 140 -2.80 17.19 -5.33
C LEU A 140 -1.80 18.17 -4.72
N ASN A 141 -1.76 19.43 -5.18
CA ASN A 141 -0.82 20.44 -4.68
C ASN A 141 -1.37 21.18 -3.46
N GLN A 142 -2.63 20.94 -3.10
CA GLN A 142 -3.22 21.60 -1.95
C GLN A 142 -2.54 21.13 -0.67
N ASN A 143 -2.14 22.08 0.18
CA ASN A 143 -1.50 21.77 1.45
C ASN A 143 -2.53 21.15 2.41
N GLN A 144 -2.56 19.83 2.47
CA GLN A 144 -3.42 19.05 3.35
C GLN A 144 -2.57 18.36 4.41
N ARG A 145 -3.06 18.31 5.65
CA ARG A 145 -2.43 17.53 6.72
C ARG A 145 -2.78 16.06 6.53
N LEU A 146 -2.04 15.40 5.65
CA LEU A 146 -2.18 13.98 5.34
C LEU A 146 -0.89 13.23 5.66
N THR A 147 -1.05 11.95 5.99
CA THR A 147 0.07 11.03 6.08
C THR A 147 0.31 10.45 4.70
N ARG A 148 1.51 10.63 4.16
CA ARG A 148 1.95 10.05 2.90
C ARG A 148 2.80 8.81 3.19
N LYS A 149 2.54 7.72 2.47
CA LYS A 149 3.33 6.49 2.51
C LYS A 149 3.60 5.97 1.10
N TYR A 150 4.58 5.08 0.98
CA TYR A 150 4.85 4.34 -0.25
C TYR A 150 4.42 2.89 -0.07
N GLU A 151 3.36 2.49 -0.79
CA GLU A 151 3.01 1.09 -0.94
C GLU A 151 3.80 0.50 -2.11
N ILE A 152 4.49 -0.61 -1.87
CA ILE A 152 5.28 -1.31 -2.86
C ILE A 152 4.88 -2.78 -2.89
N VAL A 153 4.36 -3.21 -4.03
CA VAL A 153 4.20 -4.65 -4.31
C VAL A 153 5.41 -5.14 -5.07
N LEU A 154 6.04 -6.18 -4.56
CA LEU A 154 7.18 -6.83 -5.18
C LEU A 154 7.03 -8.35 -5.20
N LYS A 155 7.76 -8.98 -6.10
CA LYS A 155 7.96 -10.43 -6.12
C LYS A 155 9.36 -10.73 -5.58
N GLY A 156 9.44 -11.26 -4.37
CA GLY A 156 10.68 -11.62 -3.69
C GLY A 156 10.92 -13.12 -3.74
N LYS A 157 12.19 -13.55 -3.76
CA LYS A 157 12.55 -14.97 -3.67
C LYS A 157 12.89 -15.33 -2.23
N GLU A 158 12.13 -16.25 -1.64
CA GLU A 158 12.36 -16.80 -0.31
C GLU A 158 12.28 -18.33 -0.38
N ASN A 159 13.26 -19.05 0.18
CA ASN A 159 13.29 -20.52 0.20
C ASN A 159 12.99 -21.18 -1.17
N LYS A 160 13.63 -20.67 -2.23
CA LYS A 160 13.49 -21.10 -3.64
C LYS A 160 12.13 -20.83 -4.30
N LYS A 161 11.14 -20.29 -3.58
CA LYS A 161 9.84 -19.90 -4.15
C LYS A 161 9.77 -18.39 -4.30
N TYR A 162 9.06 -17.92 -5.33
CA TYR A 162 8.75 -16.51 -5.45
C TYR A 162 7.37 -16.24 -4.85
N GLN A 163 7.28 -15.19 -4.04
CA GLN A 163 6.04 -14.77 -3.40
C GLN A 163 5.81 -13.28 -3.66
N MET A 164 4.55 -12.90 -3.84
CA MET A 164 4.16 -11.49 -3.91
C MET A 164 3.97 -10.94 -2.51
N MET A 165 4.53 -9.77 -2.29
CA MET A 165 4.62 -9.11 -1.00
C MET A 165 4.25 -7.66 -1.20
N GLU A 166 3.38 -7.16 -0.34
CA GLU A 166 3.08 -5.74 -0.19
C GLU A 166 3.90 -5.22 0.99
N PHE A 167 4.54 -4.07 0.78
CA PHE A 167 5.29 -3.36 1.81
C PHE A 167 4.77 -1.94 1.90
N LEU A 168 4.65 -1.45 3.11
CA LEU A 168 4.35 -0.06 3.39
C LEU A 168 5.57 0.62 4.01
N PHE A 169 5.98 1.74 3.42
CA PHE A 169 7.07 2.56 3.90
C PHE A 169 6.58 3.97 4.22
N SER A 170 7.16 4.60 5.24
CA SER A 170 6.88 5.98 5.60
C SER A 170 7.30 6.96 4.49
N ASP A 171 6.96 8.24 4.66
CA ASP A 171 7.42 9.33 3.80
C ASP A 171 8.94 9.57 3.82
N GLU A 172 9.65 8.98 4.77
CA GLU A 172 11.12 8.95 4.86
C GLU A 172 11.73 7.64 4.31
N GLY A 173 10.90 6.70 3.85
CA GLY A 173 11.33 5.39 3.35
C GLY A 173 11.65 4.38 4.44
N LYS A 174 11.15 4.58 5.66
CA LYS A 174 11.30 3.62 6.77
C LYS A 174 10.24 2.53 6.65
N PHE A 175 10.64 1.28 6.85
CA PHE A 175 9.71 0.15 6.86
C PHE A 175 8.67 0.31 7.96
N GLU A 176 7.39 0.10 7.63
CA GLU A 176 6.29 0.11 8.60
C GLU A 176 5.51 -1.20 8.62
N HIS A 177 5.19 -1.76 7.46
CA HIS A 177 4.34 -2.95 7.37
C HIS A 177 4.71 -3.84 6.17
N LYS A 178 4.46 -5.15 6.33
CA LYS A 178 4.64 -6.19 5.32
C LYS A 178 3.45 -7.13 5.33
N ALA A 179 2.89 -7.40 4.17
CA ALA A 179 1.86 -8.41 3.96
C ALA A 179 2.21 -9.35 2.80
N THR A 180 2.07 -10.65 3.04
CA THR A 180 2.12 -11.69 2.01
C THR A 180 0.81 -11.72 1.24
N ILE A 181 0.87 -11.49 -0.07
CA ILE A 181 -0.30 -11.54 -0.94
C ILE A 181 -0.54 -12.99 -1.36
N MET A 182 -1.67 -13.55 -0.94
CA MET A 182 -2.11 -14.86 -1.37
C MET A 182 -2.95 -14.74 -2.64
N ILE A 183 -2.34 -15.02 -3.80
CA ILE A 183 -3.07 -15.13 -5.05
C ILE A 183 -3.92 -16.39 -4.97
N LYS A 184 -5.24 -16.25 -4.83
CA LYS A 184 -6.14 -17.34 -5.22
C LYS A 184 -6.02 -17.45 -6.74
N ASN A 185 -5.65 -18.62 -7.24
CA ASN A 185 -5.81 -18.92 -8.66
C ASN A 185 -7.29 -18.74 -9.00
N THR A 186 -7.69 -17.56 -9.47
CA THR A 186 -8.88 -17.42 -10.29
C THR A 186 -8.56 -18.18 -11.56
N ASP A 187 -9.25 -19.30 -11.73
CA ASP A 187 -9.24 -20.17 -12.90
C ASP A 187 -8.98 -19.40 -14.20
N ASN A 188 -7.74 -19.47 -14.70
CA ASN A 188 -7.54 -19.57 -16.13
C ASN A 188 -7.94 -20.99 -16.50
N LEU A 189 -9.25 -21.27 -16.54
CA LEU A 189 -9.75 -22.34 -17.38
C LEU A 189 -9.59 -21.83 -18.82
N GLU A 190 -8.44 -22.14 -19.41
CA GLU A 190 -8.28 -22.15 -20.85
C GLU A 190 -9.36 -23.09 -21.42
N TYR A 191 -10.24 -22.54 -22.25
CA TYR A 191 -11.10 -23.29 -23.16
C TYR A 191 -10.47 -23.30 -24.54
#